data_AF-A0A7K1CUD6-F1
#
_entry.id   AF-A0A7K1CUD6-F1
#
_cell.length_a   1.000
_cell.length_b   1.000
_cell.length_c   1.000
_cell.angle_alpha   90.00
_cell.angle_beta   90.00
_cell.angle_gamma   90.00
#
_symmetry.space_group_name_H-M   'P 1'
#
loop_
_entity.id
_entity.type
_entity.pdbx_description
1 polymer ?
#
loop_
_entity_poly.entity_id
_entity_poly.type
_entity_poly.pdbx_seq_one_letter_code
_entity_poly.pdbx_strand_id
1 'polypeptide(L)'
;MIEKPSRVLVVTAHPDDVDFGAGGTIAKLRAMGTEVSYCICTDGQQGGEDPSITREQMKQIRRAEQVAAGKVLGVTDIEFLGFPDGHLFPTIELRKAIVAQIRRVKPEVLITQSPERNWERIFSSHPDHMAAGEAAMQAIYPDARNQFAFPDLLEAGLEPWTVSEAWVISHP
;
A
#
# COMPACT_ATOMS: atom_id res chain seq x y z
N MET A 1 6.95 13.10 -16.39
CA MET A 1 6.09 12.63 -15.29
C MET A 1 4.78 12.21 -15.87
N ILE A 2 4.24 11.07 -15.45
CA ILE A 2 2.96 10.55 -15.92
C ILE A 2 1.85 11.41 -15.31
N GLU A 3 1.18 12.22 -16.13
CA GLU A 3 0.08 13.08 -15.66
C GLU A 3 -1.23 12.29 -15.45
N LYS A 4 -1.42 11.20 -16.19
CA LYS A 4 -2.60 10.34 -16.15
C LYS A 4 -2.20 8.87 -16.33
N PRO A 5 -1.84 8.16 -15.24
CA PRO A 5 -1.59 6.73 -15.33
C PRO A 5 -2.88 5.97 -15.63
N SER A 6 -2.80 4.87 -16.39
CA SER A 6 -3.98 4.01 -16.60
C SER A 6 -4.34 3.24 -15.35
N ARG A 7 -3.33 2.74 -14.63
CA ARG A 7 -3.47 1.95 -13.39
C ARG A 7 -2.52 2.42 -12.31
N VAL A 8 -3.02 2.53 -11.09
CA VAL A 8 -2.27 2.93 -9.90
C VAL A 8 -2.48 1.91 -8.79
N LEU A 9 -1.38 1.56 -8.12
CA LEU A 9 -1.42 0.78 -6.89
C LEU A 9 -0.98 1.68 -5.73
N VAL A 10 -1.79 1.77 -4.68
CA VAL A 10 -1.41 2.46 -3.44
C VAL A 10 -1.04 1.42 -2.40
N VAL A 11 0.20 1.46 -1.90
CA VAL A 11 0.70 0.58 -0.85
C VAL A 11 0.85 1.40 0.43
N THR A 12 0.18 1.01 1.50
CA THR A 12 0.22 1.72 2.80
C THR A 12 0.27 0.73 3.96
N ALA A 13 0.78 1.18 5.10
CA ALA A 13 0.89 0.35 6.29
C ALA A 13 -0.48 -0.03 6.86
N HIS A 14 -1.37 0.94 7.03
CA HIS A 14 -2.63 0.79 7.75
C HIS A 14 -3.84 1.22 6.91
N PRO A 15 -5.05 0.75 7.27
CA PRO A 15 -6.26 1.47 6.92
C PRO A 15 -6.12 2.95 7.32
N ASP A 16 -6.81 3.88 6.65
CA ASP A 16 -6.74 5.34 6.77
C ASP A 16 -5.52 6.06 6.14
N ASP A 17 -4.36 5.42 6.06
CA ASP A 17 -3.14 6.06 5.55
C ASP A 17 -3.30 6.59 4.12
N VAL A 18 -4.00 5.80 3.30
CA VAL A 18 -4.33 6.15 1.91
C VAL A 18 -5.24 7.37 1.83
N ASP A 19 -6.15 7.51 2.79
CA ASP A 19 -7.14 8.57 2.84
C ASP A 19 -6.49 9.90 3.27
N PHE A 20 -5.66 9.87 4.32
CA PHE A 20 -4.90 11.04 4.78
C PHE A 20 -3.81 11.46 3.79
N GLY A 21 -3.07 10.49 3.26
CA GLY A 21 -1.86 10.73 2.49
C GLY A 21 -2.11 11.02 1.01
N ALA A 22 -3.16 10.44 0.44
CA ALA A 22 -3.39 10.48 -1.00
C ALA A 22 -4.86 10.61 -1.44
N GLY A 23 -5.82 10.76 -0.52
CA GLY A 23 -7.26 10.76 -0.85
C GLY A 23 -7.66 11.76 -1.94
N GLY A 24 -7.15 13.01 -1.87
CA GLY A 24 -7.39 14.02 -2.89
C GLY A 24 -6.77 13.67 -4.27
N THR A 25 -5.56 13.12 -4.27
CA THR A 25 -4.89 12.63 -5.49
C THR A 25 -5.67 11.48 -6.11
N ILE A 26 -6.12 10.53 -5.29
CA ILE A 26 -6.89 9.37 -5.74
C ILE A 26 -8.24 9.81 -6.31
N ALA A 27 -8.95 10.72 -5.65
CA ALA A 27 -10.20 11.28 -6.15
C ALA A 27 -10.01 11.91 -7.55
N LYS A 28 -8.93 12.67 -7.73
CA LYS A 28 -8.60 13.29 -9.03
C LYS A 28 -8.29 12.23 -10.10
N LEU A 29 -7.45 11.24 -9.79
CA LEU A 29 -7.11 10.16 -10.71
C LEU A 29 -8.35 9.35 -11.13
N ARG A 30 -9.21 8.99 -10.16
CA ARG A 30 -10.47 8.29 -10.44
C ARG A 30 -11.40 9.12 -11.32
N ALA A 31 -11.52 10.43 -11.07
CA ALA A 31 -12.28 11.35 -11.93
C ALA A 31 -11.73 11.43 -13.37
N MET A 32 -10.43 11.19 -13.56
CA MET A 32 -9.80 11.11 -14.88
C MET A 32 -9.97 9.73 -15.55
N GLY A 33 -10.54 8.74 -14.85
CA GLY A 33 -10.73 7.38 -15.37
C GLY A 33 -9.55 6.43 -15.12
N THR A 34 -8.60 6.81 -14.27
CA THR A 34 -7.53 5.91 -13.81
C THR A 34 -8.13 4.79 -12.96
N GLU A 35 -7.71 3.54 -13.17
CA GLU A 35 -8.00 2.43 -12.25
C GLU A 35 -7.06 2.53 -11.04
N VAL A 36 -7.62 2.47 -9.84
CA VAL A 36 -6.84 2.56 -8.60
C VAL A 36 -7.16 1.34 -7.75
N SER A 37 -6.11 0.69 -7.27
CA SER A 37 -6.17 -0.43 -6.32
C SER A 37 -5.40 -0.10 -5.06
N TYR A 38 -5.83 -0.63 -3.92
CA TYR A 38 -5.14 -0.49 -2.64
C TYR A 38 -4.53 -1.82 -2.20
N CYS A 39 -3.34 -1.76 -1.61
CA CYS A 39 -2.67 -2.86 -0.93
C CYS A 39 -2.26 -2.36 0.45
N ILE A 40 -2.97 -2.83 1.47
CA ILE A 40 -2.80 -2.38 2.85
C ILE A 40 -2.08 -3.49 3.62
N CYS A 41 -0.90 -3.17 4.13
CA CYS A 41 0.00 -4.16 4.70
C CYS A 41 -0.57 -4.82 5.96
N THR A 42 -1.24 -4.05 6.81
CA THR A 42 -1.79 -4.50 8.09
C THR A 42 -3.29 -4.30 8.18
N ASP A 43 -3.90 -4.80 9.26
CA ASP A 43 -5.33 -4.58 9.53
C ASP A 43 -5.59 -3.40 10.48
N GLY A 44 -4.54 -2.71 10.93
CA GLY A 44 -4.69 -1.55 11.81
C GLY A 44 -5.22 -1.88 13.21
N GLN A 45 -5.09 -3.13 13.66
CA GLN A 45 -5.73 -3.65 14.87
C GLN A 45 -5.18 -3.12 16.20
N GLN A 46 -4.09 -2.34 16.20
CA GLN A 46 -3.60 -1.57 17.35
C GLN A 46 -4.06 -0.10 17.32
N GLY A 47 -4.79 0.32 16.28
CA GLY A 47 -5.42 1.64 16.23
C GLY A 47 -6.66 1.69 17.14
N GLY A 48 -6.87 2.82 17.82
CA GLY A 48 -8.02 3.07 18.68
C GLY A 48 -7.66 3.18 20.18
N GLU A 49 -8.58 3.76 20.94
CA GLU A 49 -8.36 4.10 22.37
C GLU A 49 -9.36 3.39 23.31
N ASP A 50 -10.38 2.72 22.76
CA ASP A 50 -11.41 2.03 23.55
C ASP A 50 -10.92 0.63 23.99
N PRO A 51 -10.65 0.42 25.29
CA PRO A 51 -10.13 -0.85 25.79
C PRO A 51 -11.16 -1.99 25.77
N SER A 52 -12.45 -1.69 25.53
CA SER A 52 -13.50 -2.70 25.42
C SER A 52 -13.50 -3.40 24.05
N ILE A 53 -12.83 -2.83 23.06
CA ILE A 53 -12.72 -3.38 21.72
C ILE A 53 -11.45 -4.24 21.65
N THR A 54 -11.63 -5.54 21.37
CA THR A 54 -10.50 -6.44 21.15
C THR A 54 -9.79 -6.14 19.83
N ARG A 55 -8.52 -6.53 19.70
CA ARG A 55 -7.76 -6.37 18.45
C ARG A 55 -8.46 -7.03 17.25
N GLU A 56 -9.10 -8.18 17.44
CA GLU A 56 -9.82 -8.86 16.35
C GLU A 56 -11.08 -8.07 15.92
N GLN A 57 -11.82 -7.51 16.88
CA GLN A 57 -12.94 -6.61 16.56
C GLN A 57 -12.45 -5.35 15.85
N MET A 58 -11.34 -4.76 16.30
CA MET A 58 -10.76 -3.57 15.68
C MET A 58 -10.37 -3.83 14.23
N LYS A 59 -9.72 -4.96 13.95
CA LYS A 59 -9.41 -5.41 12.57
C LYS A 59 -10.66 -5.44 11.69
N GLN A 60 -11.76 -6.02 12.18
CA GLN A 60 -13.00 -6.12 11.41
C GLN A 60 -13.63 -4.75 11.14
N ILE A 61 -13.63 -3.87 12.16
CA ILE A 61 -14.11 -2.50 12.06
C ILE A 61 -13.31 -1.74 11.01
N ARG A 62 -11.99 -1.70 11.13
CA ARG A 62 -11.13 -0.90 10.24
C ARG A 62 -11.12 -1.39 8.80
N ARG A 63 -11.21 -2.71 8.56
CA ARG A 63 -11.43 -3.25 7.21
C ARG A 63 -12.74 -2.76 6.61
N ALA A 64 -13.83 -2.82 7.38
CA ALA A 64 -15.15 -2.36 6.91
C ALA A 64 -15.16 -0.85 6.62
N GLU A 65 -14.54 -0.06 7.49
CA GLU A 65 -14.39 1.39 7.31
C GLU A 65 -13.60 1.71 6.05
N GLN A 66 -12.45 1.07 5.82
CA GLN A 66 -11.64 1.33 4.65
C GLN A 66 -12.33 0.91 3.34
N VAL A 67 -13.07 -0.20 3.34
CA VAL A 67 -13.88 -0.61 2.19
C VAL A 67 -14.97 0.44 1.90
N ALA A 68 -15.61 0.97 2.95
CA ALA A 68 -16.60 2.04 2.80
C ALA A 68 -15.96 3.34 2.28
N ALA A 69 -14.78 3.73 2.80
CA ALA A 69 -14.03 4.91 2.37
C ALA A 69 -13.60 4.79 0.90
N GLY A 70 -13.02 3.64 0.51
CA GLY A 70 -12.65 3.37 -0.88
C GLY A 70 -13.84 3.50 -1.83
N LYS A 71 -15.01 2.98 -1.44
CA LYS A 71 -16.25 3.11 -2.22
C LYS A 71 -16.65 4.56 -2.48
N VAL A 72 -16.42 5.48 -1.53
CA VAL A 72 -16.69 6.92 -1.72
C VAL A 72 -15.84 7.49 -2.86
N LEU A 73 -14.60 7.04 -3.01
CA LEU A 73 -13.70 7.44 -4.10
C LEU A 73 -13.83 6.56 -5.36
N GLY A 74 -14.75 5.59 -5.36
CA GLY A 74 -14.92 4.64 -6.43
C GLY A 74 -13.78 3.62 -6.54
N VAL A 75 -13.07 3.33 -5.46
CA VAL A 75 -12.05 2.28 -5.35
C VAL A 75 -12.66 1.06 -4.68
N THR A 76 -12.64 -0.08 -5.39
CA THR A 76 -13.23 -1.34 -4.91
C THR A 76 -12.24 -2.49 -4.86
N ASP A 77 -11.10 -2.37 -5.53
CA ASP A 77 -10.00 -3.34 -5.46
C ASP A 77 -9.09 -2.98 -4.27
N ILE A 78 -9.34 -3.61 -3.13
CA ILE A 78 -8.63 -3.36 -1.87
C ILE A 78 -8.17 -4.70 -1.32
N GLU A 79 -6.85 -4.89 -1.27
CA GLU A 79 -6.22 -6.06 -0.67
C GLU A 79 -5.69 -5.71 0.72
N PHE A 80 -6.00 -6.53 1.72
CA PHE A 80 -5.42 -6.45 3.06
C PHE A 80 -4.47 -7.64 3.29
N LEU A 81 -3.17 -7.38 3.32
CA LEU A 81 -2.15 -8.44 3.44
C LEU A 81 -2.14 -9.12 4.82
N GLY A 82 -2.67 -8.46 5.85
CA GLY A 82 -2.87 -9.06 7.18
C GLY A 82 -1.61 -9.20 8.04
N PHE A 83 -0.55 -8.45 7.75
CA PHE A 83 0.62 -8.41 8.63
C PHE A 83 0.26 -7.77 9.99
N PRO A 84 0.98 -8.10 11.08
CA PRO A 84 0.68 -7.55 12.38
C PRO A 84 0.97 -6.04 12.45
N ASP A 85 -0.07 -5.25 12.73
CA ASP A 85 0.05 -3.82 13.03
C ASP A 85 1.03 -3.59 14.20
N GLY A 86 1.83 -2.53 14.14
CA GLY A 86 2.85 -2.11 15.10
C GLY A 86 4.15 -2.93 15.05
N HIS A 87 4.24 -3.92 14.16
CA HIS A 87 5.39 -4.82 14.05
C HIS A 87 5.85 -4.97 12.59
N LEU A 88 5.48 -4.05 11.71
CA LEU A 88 5.82 -4.17 10.30
C LEU A 88 7.33 -3.96 10.12
N PHE A 89 7.94 -4.85 9.35
CA PHE A 89 9.36 -4.78 8.99
C PHE A 89 9.50 -5.12 7.50
N PRO A 90 10.49 -4.57 6.78
CA PRO A 90 10.70 -4.87 5.35
C PRO A 90 11.29 -6.27 5.16
N THR A 91 10.49 -7.29 5.44
CA THR A 91 10.85 -8.70 5.28
C THR A 91 10.69 -9.15 3.83
N ILE A 92 11.30 -10.28 3.48
CA ILE A 92 11.14 -10.90 2.16
C ILE A 92 9.68 -11.31 1.93
N GLU A 93 8.98 -11.75 2.97
CA GLU A 93 7.58 -12.13 2.92
C GLU A 93 6.67 -10.94 2.57
N LEU A 94 6.87 -9.80 3.25
CA LEU A 94 6.11 -8.57 2.95
C LEU A 94 6.41 -8.09 1.53
N ARG A 95 7.69 -8.05 1.16
CA ARG A 95 8.13 -7.64 -0.17
C ARG A 95 7.51 -8.53 -1.25
N LYS A 96 7.53 -9.85 -1.07
CA LYS A 96 6.92 -10.81 -2.00
C LYS A 96 5.42 -10.59 -2.14
N ALA A 97 4.72 -10.34 -1.03
CA ALA A 97 3.29 -10.05 -1.05
C ALA A 97 2.97 -8.77 -1.85
N ILE A 98 3.78 -7.72 -1.71
CA ILE A 98 3.65 -6.49 -2.50
C ILE A 98 3.98 -6.77 -3.98
N VAL A 99 5.01 -7.55 -4.29
CA VAL A 99 5.33 -7.95 -5.68
C VAL A 99 4.17 -8.69 -6.33
N ALA A 100 3.50 -9.59 -5.60
CA ALA A 100 2.31 -10.27 -6.11
C ALA A 100 1.21 -9.27 -6.49
N GLN A 101 0.98 -8.23 -5.67
CA GLN A 101 0.03 -7.17 -6.00
C GLN A 101 0.47 -6.32 -7.19
N ILE A 102 1.75 -5.97 -7.30
CA ILE A 102 2.27 -5.24 -8.46
C ILE A 102 2.06 -6.06 -9.75
N ARG A 103 2.37 -7.36 -9.74
CA ARG A 103 2.21 -8.23 -10.91
C ARG A 103 0.75 -8.53 -11.26
N ARG A 104 -0.15 -8.54 -10.26
CA ARG A 104 -1.61 -8.67 -10.44
C ARG A 104 -2.21 -7.40 -11.05
N VAL A 105 -1.92 -6.24 -10.45
CA VAL A 105 -2.53 -4.94 -10.81
C VAL A 105 -1.87 -4.33 -12.04
N LYS A 106 -0.58 -4.63 -12.28
CA LYS A 106 0.23 -4.04 -13.36
C LYS A 106 0.18 -2.50 -13.35
N PRO A 107 0.51 -1.83 -12.23
CA PRO A 107 0.38 -0.38 -12.10
C PRO A 107 1.49 0.35 -12.86
N GLU A 108 1.16 1.47 -13.50
CA GLU A 108 2.17 2.39 -14.07
C GLU A 108 2.84 3.22 -12.97
N VAL A 109 2.06 3.58 -11.95
CA VAL A 109 2.50 4.35 -10.79
C VAL A 109 2.18 3.57 -9.50
N LEU A 110 3.15 3.49 -8.60
CA LEU A 110 2.93 3.04 -7.22
C LEU A 110 3.03 4.22 -6.27
N ILE A 111 2.01 4.41 -5.42
CA ILE A 111 2.01 5.43 -4.36
C ILE A 111 2.31 4.72 -3.03
N THR A 112 3.25 5.23 -2.23
CA THR A 112 3.58 4.66 -0.92
C THR A 112 4.03 5.72 0.10
N GLN A 113 4.18 5.34 1.36
CA GLN A 113 4.73 6.19 2.42
C GLN A 113 6.25 6.32 2.31
N SER A 114 6.81 7.42 2.82
CA SER A 114 8.26 7.64 2.82
C SER A 114 9.00 6.61 3.68
N PRO A 115 10.07 5.97 3.18
CA PRO A 115 10.97 5.15 4.01
C PRO A 115 11.92 6.00 4.89
N GLU A 116 11.97 7.31 4.67
CA GLU A 116 12.91 8.20 5.34
C GLU A 116 12.35 8.82 6.62
N ARG A 117 13.23 8.98 7.62
CA ARG A 117 12.92 9.65 8.88
C ARG A 117 12.81 11.16 8.66
N ASN A 118 11.64 11.72 8.93
CA ASN A 118 11.45 13.15 9.05
C ASN A 118 11.69 13.60 10.50
N TRP A 119 12.82 14.23 10.75
CA TRP A 119 13.22 14.71 12.08
C TRP A 119 12.47 15.96 12.54
N GLU A 120 11.90 16.72 11.61
CA GLU A 120 11.09 17.91 11.92
C GLU A 120 9.64 17.56 12.28
N ARG A 121 9.15 16.42 11.77
CA ARG A 121 7.79 15.91 12.00
C ARG A 121 7.83 14.43 12.39
N ILE A 122 8.23 14.14 13.62
CA ILE A 122 8.44 12.75 14.09
C ILE A 122 7.26 11.80 13.84
N PHE A 123 6.02 12.28 13.96
CA PHE A 123 4.81 11.48 13.75
C PHE A 123 4.61 11.03 12.29
N SER A 124 5.19 11.71 11.29
CA SER A 124 5.16 11.21 9.92
C SER A 124 6.10 10.04 9.69
N SER A 125 6.96 9.74 10.68
CA SER A 125 7.95 8.67 10.63
C SER A 125 7.57 7.45 11.48
N HIS A 126 6.28 7.14 11.54
CA HIS A 126 5.79 5.92 12.18
C HIS A 126 6.57 4.70 11.64
N PRO A 127 7.09 3.80 12.49
CA PRO A 127 7.93 2.69 12.05
C PRO A 127 7.31 1.84 10.94
N ASP A 128 6.02 1.51 11.05
CA ASP A 128 5.33 0.73 10.02
C ASP A 128 5.21 1.48 8.68
N HIS A 129 5.06 2.81 8.69
CA HIS A 129 4.97 3.60 7.45
C HIS A 129 6.30 3.51 6.69
N MET A 130 7.42 3.63 7.42
CA MET A 130 8.74 3.49 6.81
C MET A 130 8.97 2.06 6.32
N ALA A 131 8.53 1.05 7.07
CA ALA A 131 8.67 -0.35 6.68
C ALA A 131 7.86 -0.68 5.41
N ALA A 132 6.62 -0.16 5.31
CA ALA A 132 5.78 -0.29 4.11
C ALA A 132 6.41 0.45 2.92
N GLY A 133 6.90 1.67 3.14
CA GLY A 133 7.65 2.45 2.15
C GLY A 133 8.86 1.71 1.61
N GLU A 134 9.72 1.22 2.51
CA GLU A 134 10.94 0.48 2.16
C GLU A 134 10.61 -0.81 1.39
N ALA A 135 9.66 -1.61 1.90
CA ALA A 135 9.25 -2.85 1.23
C ALA A 135 8.64 -2.58 -0.15
N ALA A 136 7.86 -1.51 -0.31
CA ALA A 136 7.30 -1.09 -1.59
C ALA A 136 8.40 -0.67 -2.59
N MET A 137 9.39 0.12 -2.16
CA MET A 137 10.51 0.53 -3.02
C MET A 137 11.35 -0.67 -3.47
N GLN A 138 11.64 -1.61 -2.57
CA GLN A 138 12.34 -2.85 -2.92
C GLN A 138 11.50 -3.78 -3.81
N ALA A 139 10.17 -3.77 -3.66
CA ALA A 139 9.25 -4.52 -4.53
C ALA A 139 9.22 -3.94 -5.95
N ILE A 140 9.21 -2.61 -6.09
CA ILE A 140 9.31 -1.92 -7.40
C ILE A 140 10.62 -2.31 -8.09
N TYR A 141 11.74 -2.22 -7.38
CA TYR A 141 13.05 -2.51 -7.93
C TYR A 141 13.93 -3.27 -6.93
N PRO A 142 14.51 -4.43 -7.32
CA PRO A 142 14.49 -5.01 -8.66
C PRO A 142 13.34 -6.01 -8.92
N ASP A 143 12.52 -6.32 -7.91
CA ASP A 143 11.80 -7.61 -7.87
C ASP A 143 10.60 -7.73 -8.81
N ALA A 144 9.75 -6.70 -8.91
CA ALA A 144 8.51 -6.78 -9.69
C ALA A 144 8.75 -7.09 -11.17
N ARG A 145 9.81 -6.51 -11.74
CA ARG A 145 10.20 -6.66 -13.16
C ARG A 145 11.09 -7.89 -13.43
N ASN A 146 11.62 -8.52 -12.40
CA ASN A 146 12.60 -9.59 -12.54
C ASN A 146 11.91 -10.96 -12.52
N GLN A 147 11.91 -11.67 -13.65
CA GLN A 147 11.36 -13.02 -13.75
C GLN A 147 12.01 -14.04 -12.80
N PHE A 148 13.25 -13.79 -12.37
CA PHE A 148 13.98 -14.66 -11.44
C PHE A 148 13.72 -14.31 -9.97
N ALA A 149 13.09 -13.18 -9.68
CA ALA A 149 12.62 -12.85 -8.34
C ALA A 149 11.25 -13.50 -8.11
N PHE A 150 11.13 -14.23 -7.00
CA PHE A 150 9.90 -14.94 -6.60
C PHE A 150 9.32 -15.81 -7.74
N PRO A 151 10.05 -16.85 -8.20
CA PRO A 151 9.65 -17.67 -9.35
C PRO A 151 8.30 -18.36 -9.14
N ASP A 152 7.90 -18.64 -7.91
CA ASP A 152 6.60 -19.22 -7.59
C ASP A 152 5.42 -18.29 -7.94
N LEU A 153 5.64 -16.96 -7.98
CA LEU A 153 4.63 -16.03 -8.49
C LEU A 153 4.46 -16.17 -10.01
N LEU A 154 5.55 -16.41 -10.74
CA LEU A 154 5.48 -16.66 -12.18
C LEU A 154 4.77 -18.00 -12.46
N GLU A 155 5.06 -19.04 -11.69
CA GLU A 155 4.36 -20.33 -11.76
C GLU A 155 2.86 -20.18 -11.47
N ALA A 156 2.48 -19.23 -10.61
CA ALA A 156 1.09 -18.85 -10.34
C ALA A 156 0.46 -17.94 -11.43
N GLY A 157 1.16 -17.68 -12.54
CA GLY A 157 0.69 -16.85 -13.65
C GLY A 157 0.81 -15.34 -13.43
N LEU A 158 1.50 -14.90 -12.37
CA LEU A 158 1.80 -13.49 -12.12
C LEU A 158 3.09 -13.11 -12.85
N GLU A 159 2.91 -12.69 -14.10
CA GLU A 159 3.98 -12.22 -14.99
C GLU A 159 4.70 -10.97 -14.45
N PRO A 160 6.02 -10.83 -14.69
CA PRO A 160 6.77 -9.64 -14.27
C PRO A 160 6.19 -8.35 -14.82
N TRP A 161 6.33 -7.27 -14.05
CA TRP A 161 5.83 -5.96 -14.42
C TRP A 161 6.78 -4.84 -14.01
N THR A 162 6.96 -3.86 -14.89
CA THR A 162 7.76 -2.65 -14.60
C THR A 162 6.84 -1.52 -14.17
N VAL A 163 6.97 -1.10 -12.91
CA VAL A 163 6.39 0.16 -12.43
C VAL A 163 7.23 1.31 -12.96
N SER A 164 6.61 2.33 -13.56
CA SER A 164 7.31 3.43 -14.22
C SER A 164 7.69 4.54 -13.26
N GLU A 165 6.82 4.87 -12.30
CA GLU A 165 7.08 5.91 -11.30
C GLU A 165 6.65 5.46 -9.89
N ALA A 166 7.38 5.94 -8.89
CA ALA A 166 6.99 5.85 -7.48
C ALA A 166 6.63 7.25 -6.98
N TRP A 167 5.46 7.41 -6.38
CA TRP A 167 5.06 8.67 -5.73
C TRP A 167 5.05 8.47 -4.22
N VAL A 168 5.73 9.35 -3.49
CA VAL A 168 6.00 9.16 -2.07
C VAL A 168 5.22 10.17 -1.23
N ILE A 169 4.38 9.66 -0.32
CA ILE A 169 3.61 10.42 0.64
C ILE A 169 4.54 10.89 1.76
N SER A 170 4.44 12.18 2.12
CA SER A 170 5.18 12.77 3.26
C SER A 170 6.70 12.59 3.21
N HIS A 171 7.31 12.65 2.02
CA HIS A 171 8.77 12.70 1.89
C HIS A 171 9.32 13.97 2.58
N PRO A 172 10.41 13.86 3.38
CA PRO A 172 11.01 14.99 4.08
C PRO A 172 11.52 16.11 3.15
#